data_AF-A0A4Q5NHE0-F1
#
_entry.id   AF-A0A4Q5NHE0-F1
#
_cell.length_a   1.000
_cell.length_b   1.000
_cell.length_c   1.000
_cell.angle_alpha   90.00
_cell.angle_beta   90.00
_cell.angle_gamma   90.00
#
_symmetry.space_group_name_H-M   'P 1'
#
loop_
_entity.id
_entity.type
_entity.pdbx_description
1 polymer ?
#
loop_
_entity_poly.entity_id
_entity_poly.type
_entity_poly.pdbx_seq_one_letter_code
_entity_poly.pdbx_strand_id
1 'polypeptide(L)'
;MPCLEKYSALVSCLAAITPVITAVIVAYIAYQQFKTNKQKLRLDLYNKRFNVYDKTLAFYAALHNANASFKNEDFMKVANAFTPAFNESKFLFHPKHGVHQLLNEFHEAAIGIIGFNSDGKALADSGAHEEFSKLFQKNQHELLVVMPKRIKQIEEAMASYLNFHKVAA
;
A
#
# COMPACT_ATOMS: atom_id res chain seq x y z
N MET A 1 -27.29 -7.91 -69.76
CA MET A 1 -27.49 -8.92 -68.70
C MET A 1 -27.82 -8.22 -67.39
N PRO A 2 -29.11 -7.98 -67.08
CA PRO A 2 -29.56 -7.17 -65.93
C PRO A 2 -29.33 -7.83 -64.55
N CYS A 3 -28.87 -9.09 -64.51
CA CYS A 3 -28.60 -9.81 -63.26
C CYS A 3 -27.25 -9.41 -62.61
N LEU A 4 -26.25 -9.01 -63.41
CA LEU A 4 -24.90 -8.68 -62.92
C LEU A 4 -24.81 -7.28 -62.29
N GLU A 5 -25.54 -6.29 -62.83
CA GLU A 5 -25.61 -4.94 -62.24
C GLU A 5 -26.26 -4.92 -60.86
N LYS A 6 -27.31 -5.73 -60.64
CA LYS A 6 -27.95 -5.84 -59.33
C LYS A 6 -27.00 -6.38 -58.26
N TYR A 7 -26.14 -7.34 -58.60
CA TYR A 7 -25.14 -7.89 -57.69
C TYR A 7 -24.04 -6.89 -57.36
N SER A 8 -23.56 -6.12 -58.35
CA SER A 8 -22.59 -5.04 -58.15
C SER A 8 -23.11 -3.98 -57.18
N ALA A 9 -24.34 -3.50 -57.37
CA ALA A 9 -24.95 -2.50 -56.49
C ALA A 9 -25.14 -3.02 -55.05
N LEU A 10 -25.49 -4.29 -54.88
CA LEU A 10 -25.65 -4.94 -53.58
C LEU A 10 -24.31 -5.03 -52.83
N VAL A 11 -23.24 -5.45 -53.53
CA VAL A 11 -21.89 -5.54 -52.97
C VAL A 11 -21.35 -4.15 -52.60
N SER A 12 -21.56 -3.14 -53.43
CA SER A 12 -21.16 -1.76 -53.11
C SER A 12 -21.92 -1.19 -51.91
N CYS A 13 -23.21 -1.51 -51.76
CA CYS A 13 -24.01 -1.09 -50.63
C CYS A 13 -23.54 -1.76 -49.31
N LEU A 14 -23.24 -3.07 -49.33
CA LEU A 14 -22.65 -3.77 -48.19
C LEU A 14 -21.26 -3.22 -47.82
N ALA A 15 -20.42 -2.95 -48.81
CA ALA A 15 -19.09 -2.39 -48.61
C ALA A 15 -19.14 -0.98 -47.97
N ALA A 16 -20.18 -0.20 -48.25
CA ALA A 16 -20.38 1.12 -47.66
C ALA A 16 -20.94 1.08 -46.22
N ILE A 17 -21.77 0.07 -45.89
CA ILE A 17 -22.39 -0.05 -44.55
C ILE A 17 -21.44 -0.70 -43.54
N THR A 18 -20.61 -1.64 -43.98
CA THR A 18 -19.62 -2.34 -43.13
C THR A 18 -18.74 -1.39 -42.30
N PRO A 19 -18.08 -0.36 -42.87
CA PRO A 19 -17.22 0.54 -42.10
C PRO A 19 -18.01 1.30 -41.02
N VAL A 20 -19.26 1.66 -41.29
CA VAL A 20 -20.13 2.38 -40.33
C VAL A 20 -20.47 1.47 -39.15
N ILE A 21 -20.89 0.22 -39.41
CA ILE A 21 -21.18 -0.75 -38.35
C ILE A 21 -19.93 -1.05 -37.53
N THR A 22 -18.78 -1.26 -38.19
CA THR A 22 -17.52 -1.49 -37.48
C THR A 22 -17.12 -0.29 -36.63
N ALA A 23 -17.32 0.93 -37.10
CA ALA A 23 -17.01 2.14 -36.34
C ALA A 23 -17.88 2.25 -35.08
N VAL A 24 -19.18 1.94 -35.18
CA VAL A 24 -20.09 1.94 -34.03
C VAL A 24 -19.69 0.87 -33.00
N ILE A 25 -19.36 -0.35 -33.45
CA ILE A 25 -18.90 -1.42 -32.56
C ILE A 25 -17.59 -1.04 -31.86
N VAL A 26 -16.62 -0.51 -32.61
CA VAL A 26 -15.33 -0.06 -32.06
C VAL A 26 -15.53 1.07 -31.05
N ALA A 27 -16.39 2.04 -31.35
CA ALA A 27 -16.72 3.12 -30.42
C ALA A 27 -17.34 2.59 -29.11
N TYR A 28 -18.24 1.61 -29.21
CA TYR A 28 -18.84 0.95 -28.05
C TYR A 28 -17.80 0.18 -27.21
N ILE A 29 -16.92 -0.59 -27.86
CA ILE A 29 -15.84 -1.31 -27.17
C ILE A 29 -14.90 -0.32 -26.47
N ALA A 30 -14.50 0.76 -27.17
CA ALA A 30 -13.63 1.79 -26.60
C ALA A 30 -14.25 2.46 -25.36
N TYR A 31 -15.56 2.74 -25.40
CA TYR A 31 -16.28 3.26 -24.24
C TYR A 31 -16.26 2.29 -23.05
N GLN A 32 -16.48 0.99 -23.31
CA GLN A 32 -16.43 -0.04 -22.26
C GLN A 32 -15.01 -0.24 -21.70
N GLN A 33 -13.99 -0.17 -22.55
CA GLN A 33 -12.58 -0.21 -22.12
C GLN A 33 -12.24 1.00 -21.24
N PHE A 34 -12.68 2.20 -21.62
CA PHE A 34 -12.48 3.40 -20.82
C PHE A 34 -13.12 3.27 -19.43
N LYS A 35 -14.36 2.80 -19.37
CA LYS A 35 -15.07 2.57 -18.09
C LYS A 35 -14.35 1.55 -17.21
N THR A 36 -13.93 0.42 -17.78
CA THR A 36 -13.20 -0.64 -17.08
C THR A 36 -11.85 -0.14 -16.56
N ASN A 37 -11.09 0.58 -17.39
CA ASN A 37 -9.78 1.11 -17.00
C ASN A 37 -9.88 2.10 -15.84
N LYS A 38 -10.93 2.93 -15.81
CA LYS A 38 -11.21 3.85 -14.69
C LYS A 38 -11.47 3.09 -13.39
N GLN A 39 -12.25 2.01 -13.43
CA GLN A 39 -12.51 1.18 -12.25
C GLN A 39 -11.25 0.45 -11.77
N LYS A 40 -10.47 -0.09 -12.71
CA LYS A 40 -9.19 -0.73 -12.41
C LYS A 40 -8.21 0.24 -11.74
N LEU A 41 -8.09 1.47 -12.24
CA LEU A 41 -7.24 2.50 -11.62
C LEU A 41 -7.65 2.81 -10.17
N ARG A 42 -8.96 2.85 -9.89
CA ARG A 42 -9.47 3.04 -8.51
C ARG A 42 -9.10 1.86 -7.61
N LEU A 43 -9.26 0.63 -8.10
CA LEU A 43 -8.89 -0.58 -7.36
C LEU A 43 -7.38 -0.65 -7.13
N ASP A 44 -6.57 -0.35 -8.14
CA ASP A 44 -5.11 -0.35 -8.04
C ASP A 44 -4.64 0.67 -7.00
N LEU A 45 -5.23 1.87 -6.97
CA LEU A 45 -4.93 2.88 -5.97
C LEU A 45 -5.33 2.45 -4.56
N TYR A 46 -6.50 1.81 -4.41
CA TYR A 46 -6.92 1.22 -3.14
C TYR A 46 -5.91 0.16 -2.66
N ASN A 47 -5.56 -0.79 -3.53
CA ASN A 47 -4.63 -1.87 -3.20
C ASN A 47 -3.26 -1.35 -2.78
N LYS A 48 -2.73 -0.31 -3.46
CA LYS A 48 -1.48 0.34 -3.05
C LYS A 48 -1.57 0.95 -1.65
N ARG A 49 -2.68 1.64 -1.35
CA ARG A 49 -2.90 2.26 -0.02
C ARG A 49 -3.08 1.22 1.08
N PHE A 50 -3.83 0.15 0.79
CA PHE A 50 -4.00 -0.96 1.71
C PHE A 50 -2.69 -1.71 1.95
N ASN A 51 -1.86 -1.88 0.92
CA ASN A 51 -0.54 -2.51 1.06
C ASN A 51 0.36 -1.77 2.07
N VAL A 52 0.32 -0.43 2.11
CA VAL A 52 1.06 0.34 3.14
C VAL A 52 0.61 -0.04 4.55
N TYR A 53 -0.70 -0.13 4.76
CA TYR A 53 -1.27 -0.52 6.04
C TYR A 53 -0.87 -1.95 6.42
N ASP A 54 -1.03 -2.90 5.48
CA ASP A 54 -0.67 -4.31 5.65
C ASP A 54 0.80 -4.49 6.06
N LYS A 55 1.74 -3.82 5.36
CA LYS A 55 3.17 -3.89 5.72
C LYS A 55 3.49 -3.23 7.06
N THR A 56 2.77 -2.18 7.42
CA THR A 56 2.92 -1.53 8.73
C THR A 56 2.50 -2.48 9.86
N LEU A 57 1.34 -3.14 9.72
CA LEU A 57 0.88 -4.12 10.70
C LEU A 57 1.78 -5.35 10.78
N ALA A 58 2.22 -5.88 9.64
CA ALA A 58 3.15 -7.00 9.60
C ALA A 58 4.45 -6.66 10.34
N PHE A 59 5.00 -5.46 10.12
CA PHE A 59 6.20 -5.01 10.79
C PHE A 59 5.99 -4.81 12.29
N TYR A 60 4.86 -4.20 12.69
CA TYR A 60 4.47 -4.09 14.09
C TYR A 60 4.35 -5.45 14.79
N ALA A 61 3.70 -6.43 14.15
CA ALA A 61 3.59 -7.79 14.68
C ALA A 61 4.96 -8.48 14.79
N ALA A 62 5.84 -8.26 13.82
CA ALA A 62 7.20 -8.79 13.85
C ALA A 62 8.05 -8.17 14.98
N LEU A 63 7.83 -6.89 15.31
CA LEU A 63 8.48 -6.24 16.46
C LEU A 63 8.09 -6.89 17.80
N HIS A 64 6.83 -7.28 17.97
CA HIS A 64 6.35 -7.99 19.17
C HIS A 64 6.85 -9.44 19.25
N ASN A 65 6.94 -10.13 18.10
CA ASN A 65 7.25 -11.55 18.04
C ASN A 65 8.74 -11.85 17.86
N ALA A 66 9.60 -10.84 17.79
CA ALA A 66 11.04 -11.04 17.64
C ALA A 66 11.62 -11.66 18.92
N ASN A 67 11.67 -13.00 18.95
CA ASN A 67 12.35 -13.77 19.97
C ASN A 67 13.84 -13.41 19.95
N ALA A 68 14.25 -12.51 20.85
CA ALA A 68 15.61 -12.12 21.21
C ALA A 68 16.57 -11.64 20.08
N SER A 69 16.22 -11.75 18.80
CA SER A 69 17.09 -11.37 17.69
C SER A 69 16.30 -10.82 16.50
N PHE A 70 16.45 -9.52 16.26
CA PHE A 70 16.02 -8.83 15.04
C PHE A 70 16.91 -9.13 13.82
N LYS A 71 17.87 -10.04 13.93
CA LYS A 71 18.76 -10.44 12.83
C LYS A 71 18.29 -11.69 12.09
N ASN A 72 17.17 -12.27 12.51
CA ASN A 72 16.62 -13.44 11.82
C ASN A 72 16.07 -13.04 10.43
N GLU A 73 16.11 -13.99 9.49
CA GLU A 73 15.76 -13.75 8.09
C GLU A 73 14.31 -13.29 7.92
N ASP A 74 13.39 -13.85 8.71
CA ASP A 74 11.96 -13.56 8.63
C ASP A 74 11.64 -12.13 9.05
N PHE A 75 12.26 -11.65 10.14
CA PHE A 75 12.16 -10.27 10.58
C PHE A 75 12.73 -9.32 9.52
N MET A 76 13.91 -9.63 8.98
CA MET A 76 14.53 -8.81 7.95
C MET A 76 13.67 -8.71 6.68
N LYS A 77 13.01 -9.80 6.26
CA LYS A 77 12.05 -9.77 5.15
C LYS A 77 10.90 -8.78 5.41
N VAL A 78 10.32 -8.82 6.61
CA VAL A 78 9.21 -7.93 6.96
C VAL A 78 9.67 -6.47 7.07
N ALA A 79 10.79 -6.21 7.74
CA ALA A 79 11.37 -4.88 7.87
C ALA A 79 11.72 -4.28 6.50
N ASN A 80 12.33 -5.07 5.61
CA ASN A 80 12.67 -4.64 4.25
C ASN A 80 11.44 -4.42 3.37
N ALA A 81 10.33 -5.10 3.64
CA ALA A 81 9.07 -4.86 2.93
C ALA A 81 8.36 -3.58 3.43
N PHE A 82 8.55 -3.20 4.69
CA PHE A 82 7.98 -1.98 5.25
C PHE A 82 8.63 -0.71 4.67
N THR A 83 9.96 -0.63 4.60
CA THR A 83 10.69 0.56 4.13
C THR A 83 10.19 1.15 2.79
N PRO A 84 10.04 0.37 1.70
CA PRO A 84 9.51 0.89 0.45
C PRO A 84 8.04 1.32 0.59
N ALA A 85 7.21 0.57 1.32
CA ALA A 85 5.81 0.93 1.55
C ALA A 85 5.67 2.25 2.35
N PHE A 86 6.53 2.46 3.34
CA PHE A 86 6.66 3.72 4.05
C PHE A 86 7.05 4.86 3.11
N ASN A 87 8.05 4.69 2.25
CA ASN A 87 8.46 5.73 1.30
C ASN A 87 7.36 6.04 0.27
N GLU A 88 6.68 5.02 -0.24
CA GLU A 88 5.56 5.17 -1.17
C GLU A 88 4.38 5.92 -0.55
N SER A 89 4.17 5.81 0.76
CA SER A 89 3.08 6.51 1.46
C SER A 89 3.11 8.03 1.24
N LYS A 90 4.30 8.63 1.03
CA LYS A 90 4.46 10.05 0.72
C LYS A 90 3.68 10.48 -0.53
N PHE A 91 3.51 9.57 -1.50
CA PHE A 91 2.85 9.84 -2.78
C PHE A 91 1.41 9.32 -2.82
N LEU A 92 1.07 8.32 -1.99
CA LEU A 92 -0.25 7.68 -1.99
C LEU A 92 -1.30 8.43 -1.17
N PHE A 93 -0.87 9.20 -0.18
CA PHE A 93 -1.74 9.91 0.77
C PHE A 93 -1.56 11.42 0.68
N HIS A 94 -2.67 12.14 0.80
CA HIS A 94 -2.64 13.58 0.82
C HIS A 94 -2.00 14.09 2.13
N PRO A 95 -1.04 15.04 2.08
CA PRO A 95 -0.28 15.49 3.27
C PRO A 95 -1.15 15.92 4.46
N LYS A 96 -2.28 16.58 4.19
CA LYS A 96 -3.28 17.00 5.20
C LYS A 96 -3.72 15.91 6.19
N HIS A 97 -3.64 14.63 5.83
CA HIS A 97 -4.03 13.53 6.71
C HIS A 97 -2.87 12.98 7.56
N GLY A 98 -1.64 13.46 7.38
CA GLY A 98 -0.50 13.12 8.24
C GLY A 98 -0.04 11.65 8.18
N VAL A 99 -0.56 10.82 7.27
CA VAL A 99 -0.25 9.37 7.22
C VAL A 99 1.26 9.12 7.13
N HIS A 100 1.96 9.78 6.22
CA HIS A 100 3.41 9.61 6.05
C HIS A 100 4.18 10.03 7.31
N GLN A 101 3.76 11.11 7.97
CA GLN A 101 4.38 11.57 9.21
C GLN A 101 4.18 10.56 10.35
N LEU A 102 2.96 10.04 10.51
CA LEU A 102 2.67 9.01 11.52
C LEU A 102 3.47 7.73 11.28
N LEU A 103 3.64 7.34 10.02
CA LEU A 103 4.49 6.20 9.65
C LEU A 103 5.98 6.47 9.91
N ASN A 104 6.46 7.70 9.73
CA ASN A 104 7.81 8.08 10.07
C ASN A 104 8.06 7.99 11.58
N GLU A 105 7.14 8.55 12.38
CA GLU A 105 7.20 8.48 13.85
C GLU A 105 7.15 7.02 14.34
N PHE A 106 6.35 6.17 13.69
CA PHE A 106 6.36 4.72 13.91
C PHE A 106 7.73 4.11 13.56
N HIS A 107 8.30 4.44 12.41
CA HIS A 107 9.58 3.90 11.96
C HIS A 107 10.73 4.29 12.90
N GLU A 108 10.77 5.54 13.36
CA GLU A 108 11.79 6.03 14.30
C GLU A 108 11.75 5.28 15.63
N ALA A 109 10.56 5.09 16.20
CA ALA A 109 10.43 4.32 17.42
C ALA A 109 10.75 2.82 17.20
N ALA A 110 10.47 2.26 16.02
CA ALA A 110 10.87 0.89 15.67
C ALA A 110 12.39 0.75 15.60
N ILE A 111 13.10 1.72 14.99
CA ILE A 111 14.57 1.75 14.95
C ILE A 111 15.14 1.78 16.37
N GLY A 112 14.54 2.57 17.28
CA GLY A 112 14.95 2.61 18.68
C GLY A 112 14.87 1.26 19.38
N ILE A 113 13.76 0.53 19.17
CA ILE A 113 13.53 -0.81 19.71
C ILE A 113 14.56 -1.81 19.16
N ILE A 114 14.82 -1.76 17.85
CA ILE A 114 15.78 -2.66 17.18
C ILE A 114 17.20 -2.40 17.66
N GLY A 115 17.59 -1.12 17.76
CA GLY A 115 18.90 -0.71 18.24
C GLY A 115 19.15 -1.18 19.67
N PHE A 116 18.17 -0.98 20.57
CA PHE A 116 18.28 -1.45 21.94
C PHE A 116 18.37 -2.97 22.05
N ASN A 117 17.63 -3.73 21.26
CA ASN A 117 17.77 -5.20 21.28
C ASN A 117 19.13 -5.66 20.76
N SER A 118 19.73 -4.93 19.81
CA SER A 118 21.05 -5.24 19.27
C SER A 118 22.19 -4.93 20.25
N ASP A 119 22.13 -3.76 20.91
CA ASP A 119 23.24 -3.23 21.71
C ASP A 119 22.99 -3.36 23.22
N GLY A 120 21.75 -3.60 23.64
CA GLY A 120 21.34 -3.62 25.05
C GLY A 120 22.01 -4.72 25.86
N LYS A 121 22.34 -5.86 25.24
CA LYS A 121 23.12 -6.91 25.90
C LYS A 121 24.54 -6.45 26.23
N ALA A 122 25.23 -5.84 25.25
CA ALA A 122 26.57 -5.31 25.48
C ALA A 122 26.57 -4.21 26.55
N LEU A 123 25.53 -3.37 26.58
CA LEU A 123 25.36 -2.36 27.61
C LEU A 123 25.12 -2.98 29.00
N ALA A 124 24.28 -4.01 29.10
CA ALA A 124 24.06 -4.75 30.34
C ALA A 124 25.35 -5.40 30.86
N ASP A 125 26.13 -6.01 29.95
CA ASP A 125 27.39 -6.70 30.26
C ASP A 125 28.53 -5.72 30.63
N SER A 126 28.42 -4.44 30.26
CA SER A 126 29.43 -3.40 30.56
C SER A 126 29.40 -2.86 32.01
N GLY A 127 28.39 -3.24 32.80
CA GLY A 127 28.19 -2.71 34.16
C GLY A 127 27.44 -1.36 34.22
N ALA A 128 27.03 -0.78 33.08
CA ALA A 128 26.25 0.44 32.98
C ALA A 128 24.75 0.23 33.34
N HIS A 129 24.47 -0.34 34.52
CA HIS A 129 23.13 -0.81 34.90
C HIS A 129 22.06 0.29 34.95
N GLU A 130 22.42 1.51 35.34
CA GLU A 130 21.47 2.63 35.38
C GLU A 130 21.04 3.05 33.96
N GLU A 131 22.00 3.18 33.05
CA GLU A 131 21.74 3.55 31.65
C GLU A 131 20.95 2.45 30.93
N PHE A 132 21.32 1.18 31.16
CA PHE A 132 20.57 0.04 30.66
C PHE A 132 19.11 0.06 31.15
N SER A 133 18.89 0.30 32.44
CA SER A 133 17.54 0.35 33.03
C SER A 133 16.69 1.47 32.43
N LYS A 134 17.27 2.65 32.23
CA LYS A 134 16.59 3.79 31.56
C LYS A 134 16.20 3.46 30.13
N LEU A 135 17.12 2.88 29.35
CA LEU A 135 16.87 2.50 27.97
C LEU A 135 15.87 1.34 27.86
N PHE A 136 15.93 0.37 28.77
CA PHE A 136 14.97 -0.72 28.83
C PHE A 136 13.56 -0.18 29.08
N GLN A 137 13.37 0.68 30.09
CA GLN A 137 12.08 1.30 30.37
C GLN A 137 11.56 2.12 29.19
N LYS A 138 12.43 2.91 28.55
CA LYS A 138 12.07 3.66 27.33
C LYS A 138 11.57 2.72 26.23
N ASN A 139 12.30 1.65 25.92
CA ASN A 139 11.90 0.72 24.85
C ASN A 139 10.63 -0.05 25.17
N GLN A 140 10.43 -0.44 26.44
CA GLN A 140 9.17 -1.03 26.88
C GLN A 140 8.01 -0.05 26.72
N HIS A 141 8.20 1.22 27.07
CA HIS A 141 7.18 2.25 26.88
C HIS A 141 6.86 2.47 25.39
N GLU A 142 7.89 2.55 24.53
CA GLU A 142 7.72 2.68 23.08
C GLU A 142 6.91 1.51 22.51
N LEU A 143 7.30 0.27 22.83
CA LEU A 143 6.66 -0.94 22.29
C LEU A 143 5.24 -1.17 22.81
N LEU A 144 4.99 -0.93 24.10
CA LEU A 144 3.74 -1.32 24.76
C LEU A 144 2.71 -0.18 24.84
N VAL A 145 3.13 1.07 24.71
CA VAL A 145 2.24 2.23 24.87
C VAL A 145 2.21 3.10 23.62
N VAL A 146 3.38 3.53 23.13
CA VAL A 146 3.46 4.48 22.01
C VAL A 146 3.05 3.82 20.71
N MET A 147 3.60 2.63 20.42
CA MET A 147 3.37 1.90 19.19
C MET A 147 1.89 1.51 18.96
N PRO A 148 1.18 0.89 19.92
CA PRO A 148 -0.25 0.60 19.74
C PRO A 148 -1.08 1.86 19.48
N LYS A 149 -0.80 2.94 20.22
CA LYS A 149 -1.45 4.23 20.00
C LYS A 149 -1.17 4.76 18.60
N ARG A 150 0.07 4.62 18.12
CA ARG A 150 0.49 5.06 16.79
C ARG A 150 -0.22 4.29 15.68
N ILE A 151 -0.34 2.97 15.82
CA ILE A 151 -1.09 2.12 14.89
C ILE A 151 -2.54 2.62 14.77
N LYS A 152 -3.20 2.88 15.90
CA LYS A 152 -4.57 3.41 15.90
C LYS A 152 -4.66 4.77 15.19
N GLN A 153 -3.70 5.67 15.41
CA GLN A 153 -3.67 6.96 14.70
C GLN A 153 -3.47 6.78 13.19
N ILE A 154 -2.62 5.83 12.78
CA ILE A 154 -2.43 5.48 11.36
C ILE A 154 -3.74 4.96 10.76
N GLU A 155 -4.43 4.04 11.43
CA GLU A 155 -5.74 3.53 11.03
C GLU A 155 -6.77 4.65 10.81
N GLU A 156 -6.89 5.55 11.79
CA GLU A 156 -7.80 6.69 11.73
C GLU A 156 -7.46 7.63 10.56
N ALA A 157 -6.17 7.93 10.35
CA ALA A 157 -5.71 8.76 9.25
C ALA A 157 -5.95 8.12 7.87
N MET A 158 -5.84 6.79 7.79
CA MET A 158 -6.05 6.01 6.57
C MET A 158 -7.53 5.67 6.32
N ALA A 159 -8.41 5.79 7.31
CA ALA A 159 -9.80 5.32 7.24
C ALA A 159 -10.56 5.82 6.00
N SER A 160 -10.39 7.09 5.64
CA SER A 160 -11.06 7.66 4.46
C SER A 160 -10.57 7.08 3.13
N TYR A 161 -9.33 6.58 3.09
CA TYR A 161 -8.67 6.00 1.92
C TYR A 161 -8.97 4.51 1.77
N LEU A 162 -9.21 3.83 2.89
CA LEU A 162 -9.47 2.38 2.95
C LEU A 162 -10.97 2.06 3.02
N ASN A 163 -11.85 3.07 2.93
CA ASN A 163 -13.29 2.86 2.94
C ASN A 163 -13.80 2.38 1.56
N PHE A 164 -14.06 1.08 1.46
CA PHE A 164 -14.53 0.44 0.23
C PHE A 164 -15.87 1.00 -0.30
N HIS A 165 -16.76 1.43 0.59
CA HIS A 165 -18.07 2.00 0.21
C HIS A 165 -17.92 3.32 -0.57
N LYS A 166 -16.81 4.06 -0.36
CA LYS A 166 -16.51 5.29 -1.12
C LYS A 166 -15.81 5.01 -2.45
N VAL A 167 -15.26 3.82 -2.65
CA VAL A 167 -14.54 3.45 -3.88
C VAL A 167 -15.51 2.94 -4.96
N ALA A 168 -16.60 2.29 -4.54
CA ALA A 168 -17.64 1.74 -5.42
C ALA A 168 -18.70 2.76 -5.89
N ALA A 169 -18.79 3.93 -5.24
CA ALA A 169 -19.64 5.05 -5.64
C ALA A 169 -19.01 5.93 -6.74
#